data_AF-A0A4R7D115-F1
#
_entry.id   AF-A0A4R7D115-F1
#
_cell.length_a   1.000
_cell.length_b   1.000
_cell.length_c   1.000
_cell.angle_alpha   90.00
_cell.angle_beta   90.00
_cell.angle_gamma   90.00
#
_symmetry.space_group_name_H-M   'P 1'
#
loop_
_entity.id
_entity.type
_entity.pdbx_description
1 polymer ?
#
loop_
_entity_poly.entity_id
_entity_poly.type
_entity_poly.pdbx_seq_one_letter_code
_entity_poly.pdbx_strand_id
1 'polypeptide(L)' 'MAEKKENEKDPCWSGYKKEGTKKKGGKTVPNCVKDTAKK' A
#
# COMPACT_ATOMS: atom_id res chain seq x y z
N MET A 1 -4.60 -14.51 -21.58
CA MET A 1 -4.40 -13.10 -21.21
C MET A 1 -3.93 -13.10 -19.77
N ALA A 2 -2.84 -12.39 -19.52
CA ALA A 2 -1.86 -12.62 -18.47
C ALA A 2 -2.41 -12.87 -17.06
N GLU A 3 -1.75 -13.82 -16.41
CA GLU A 3 -1.92 -14.28 -15.05
C GLU A 3 -1.84 -13.11 -14.07
N LYS A 4 -3.00 -12.52 -13.75
CA LYS A 4 -3.13 -11.54 -12.68
C LYS A 4 -3.15 -12.27 -11.34
N LYS A 5 -1.99 -12.76 -10.90
CA LYS A 5 -1.77 -13.07 -9.48
C LYS A 5 -0.58 -12.28 -8.99
N GLU A 6 -0.78 -10.98 -9.12
CA GLU A 6 -0.14 -9.90 -8.42
C GLU A 6 -0.28 -10.14 -6.89
N ASN A 7 0.50 -11.07 -6.35
CA ASN A 7 1.02 -10.92 -5.00
C ASN A 7 2.20 -9.94 -5.10
N GLU A 8 1.97 -8.78 -5.71
CA GLU A 8 2.78 -7.62 -5.42
C GLU A 8 2.54 -7.39 -3.94
N LYS A 9 3.55 -7.68 -3.14
CA LYS A 9 3.60 -7.30 -1.74
C LYS A 9 3.04 -5.90 -1.63
N ASP A 10 1.80 -5.77 -1.16
CA ASP A 10 1.26 -4.47 -0.80
C ASP A 10 2.36 -3.83 0.05
N PRO A 11 2.90 -2.66 -0.32
CA PRO A 11 4.04 -2.08 0.39
C PRO A 11 3.65 -1.63 1.81
N CYS A 12 2.41 -1.92 2.19
CA CYS A 12 1.74 -1.61 3.41
C CYS A 12 1.45 -2.89 4.20
N TRP A 13 1.46 -2.75 5.53
CA TRP A 13 1.16 -3.87 6.43
C TRP A 13 -0.22 -4.46 6.17
N SER A 14 -0.44 -5.72 6.55
CA SER A 14 -1.75 -6.37 6.43
C SER A 14 -2.84 -5.54 7.13
N GLY A 15 -3.91 -5.21 6.39
CA GLY A 15 -4.97 -4.31 6.87
C GLY A 15 -4.68 -2.82 6.68
N TYR A 16 -3.60 -2.48 5.97
CA TYR A 16 -3.32 -1.13 5.50
C TYR A 16 -3.28 -1.12 3.97
N LYS A 17 -3.83 -0.07 3.39
CA LYS A 17 -3.87 0.16 1.94
C LYS A 17 -2.92 1.29 1.57
N LYS A 18 -2.27 1.17 0.41
CA LYS A 18 -1.49 2.27 -0.17
C LYS A 18 -2.43 3.39 -0.64
N GLU A 19 -2.26 4.59 -0.09
CA GLU A 19 -2.97 5.81 -0.46
C GLU A 19 -1.95 6.87 -0.90
N GLY A 20 -1.41 6.67 -2.11
CA GLY A 20 -0.40 7.55 -2.69
C GLY A 20 0.99 7.38 -2.08
N THR A 21 1.79 8.45 -2.11
CA THR A 21 3.16 8.47 -1.57
C THR A 21 3.35 9.67 -0.63
N LYS A 22 4.27 9.53 0.33
CA LYS A 22 4.56 10.53 1.37
C LYS A 22 6.07 10.70 1.52
N LYS A 23 6.54 11.93 1.78
CA LYS A 23 7.94 12.17 2.15
C LYS A 23 8.16 11.86 3.62
N LYS A 24 9.10 10.97 3.94
CA LYS A 24 9.56 10.64 5.30
C LYS A 24 11.08 10.72 5.34
N GLY A 25 11.62 11.66 6.12
CA GLY A 25 13.08 11.86 6.24
C GLY A 25 13.79 12.16 4.92
N GLY A 26 13.18 12.96 4.04
CA GLY A 26 13.73 13.30 2.72
C GLY A 26 13.58 12.22 1.64
N LYS A 27 13.01 11.04 1.97
CA LYS A 27 12.73 9.97 1.00
C LYS A 27 11.22 9.87 0.74
N THR A 28 10.84 9.55 -0.50
CA THR A 28 9.44 9.29 -0.86
C THR A 28 9.11 7.83 -0.58
N VAL A 29 8.20 7.59 0.37
CA VAL A 29 7.72 6.28 0.78
C VAL A 29 6.23 6.12 0.43
N PRO A 30 5.74 4.91 0.14
CA PRO A 30 4.31 4.69 -0.02
C PRO A 30 3.56 5.07 1.25
N ASN A 31 2.45 5.79 1.11
CA ASN A 31 1.63 6.19 2.24
C ASN A 31 0.67 5.05 2.57
N CYS A 32 0.86 4.39 3.71
CA CYS A 32 0.05 3.26 4.13
C CYS A 32 -0.98 3.70 5.16
N VAL A 33 -2.26 3.67 4.79
CA VAL A 33 -3.38 4.06 5.65
C VAL A 33 -4.17 2.83 6.08
N LYS A 34 -4.76 2.85 7.28
CA LYS A 34 -5.60 1.73 7.74
C LYS A 34 -6.75 1.54 6.76
N ASP A 35 -7.00 0.31 6.36
CA ASP A 35 -8.14 -0.03 5.54
C ASP A 35 -9.41 0.07 6.41
N THR A 36 -10.02 1.26 6.43
CA THR A 36 -11.26 1.54 7.19
C THR A 36 -12.49 0.92 6.52
N ALA A 37 -12.34 0.31 5.35
CA ALA A 37 -13.40 -0.39 4.63
C ALA A 37 -13.80 -1.73 5.29
N LYS A 38 -13.03 -2.20 6.28
CA LYS A 38 -13.43 -3.30 7.16
C LYS A 38 -14.18 -2.76 8.38
N LYS A 39 -15.37 -2.21 8.16
CA LYS A 39 -16.31 -1.86 9.22
C LYS A 39 -17.67 -2.47 8.92
#